data_AF-A0AAV6AA80-F1
#
_entry.id   AF-A0AAV6AA80-F1
#
_cell.length_a   1.000
_cell.length_b   1.000
_cell.length_c   1.000
_cell.angle_alpha   90.00
_cell.angle_beta   90.00
_cell.angle_gamma   90.00
#
_symmetry.space_group_name_H-M   'P 1'
#
loop_
_entity.id
_entity.type
_entity.pdbx_description
1 polymer ?
#
loop_
_entity_poly.entity_id
_entity_poly.type
_entity_poly.pdbx_seq_one_letter_code
_entity_poly.pdbx_strand_id
1 'polypeptide(L)'
;MRLSYKIFVTTALLILALAGVGTWSLLAISRLVDVNRAIATQSVPALRMATSLREQLSGLTRTEDDGGPAASEPAQKAWNDRASRMATDLGLLPTFLGTEEERSQHQEALAAFTTYRRLVTQAPGLSAERRFAAERMGAHLDRMLGATYGALEDAQLEARELEAHTWNTVFWALLASLAAALTTAGLLIAHLTRSLRRLSVATGQLADGVFTEPLPVTSRDEIGGLARSFNRMADRLREVDRLKEELFSHISHELRTPLTSVKEATHLLLDGVPGPLTPKQSRLVGIIAASSDRLLGLVSQVLEL
;
A
#
# COMPACT_ATOMS: atom_id res chain seq x y z
N MET A 1 17.03 15.97 -3.14
CA MET A 1 16.30 14.93 -3.89
C MET A 1 15.27 15.61 -4.76
N ARG A 2 15.15 15.19 -6.03
CA ARG A 2 14.14 15.68 -6.97
C ARG A 2 12.73 15.42 -6.42
N LEU A 3 11.78 16.29 -6.71
CA LEU A 3 10.38 16.16 -6.30
C LEU A 3 9.77 14.86 -6.84
N SER A 4 10.08 14.52 -8.10
CA SER A 4 9.69 13.27 -8.74
C SER A 4 10.19 12.04 -7.98
N TYR A 5 11.41 12.10 -7.43
CA TYR A 5 11.96 11.02 -6.61
C TYR A 5 11.20 10.85 -5.29
N LYS A 6 10.82 11.95 -4.62
CA LYS A 6 10.03 11.87 -3.38
C LYS A 6 8.67 11.21 -3.65
N ILE A 7 7.99 11.63 -4.71
CA ILE A 7 6.70 11.04 -5.13
C ILE A 7 6.89 9.55 -5.43
N PHE A 8 7.87 9.20 -6.26
CA PHE A 8 8.16 7.82 -6.61
C PHE A 8 8.44 6.95 -5.38
N VAL A 9 9.30 7.40 -4.45
CA VAL A 9 9.61 6.65 -3.23
C VAL A 9 8.37 6.47 -2.37
N THR A 10 7.53 7.50 -2.19
CA THR A 10 6.30 7.38 -1.40
C THR A 10 5.31 6.39 -2.02
N THR A 11 5.13 6.43 -3.35
CA THR A 11 4.25 5.50 -4.05
C THR A 11 4.82 4.07 -4.05
N ALA A 12 6.13 3.91 -4.24
CA ALA A 12 6.81 2.61 -4.22
C ALA A 12 6.74 1.95 -2.83
N LEU A 13 6.94 2.72 -1.75
CA LEU A 13 6.77 2.23 -0.39
C LEU A 13 5.34 1.78 -0.12
N LEU A 14 4.35 2.51 -0.64
CA LEU A 14 2.94 2.15 -0.50
C LEU A 14 2.60 0.86 -1.25
N ILE A 15 3.10 0.73 -2.49
CA ILE A 15 2.94 -0.49 -3.30
C ILE A 15 3.61 -1.68 -2.61
N LEU A 16 4.81 -1.51 -2.07
CA LEU A 16 5.51 -2.55 -1.31
C LEU A 16 4.74 -2.99 -0.06
N ALA A 17 4.17 -2.04 0.69
CA ALA A 17 3.32 -2.36 1.84
C ALA A 17 2.09 -3.16 1.42
N LEU A 18 1.38 -2.74 0.37
CA LEU A 18 0.22 -3.46 -0.17
C LEU A 18 0.58 -4.85 -0.70
N ALA A 19 1.71 -4.98 -1.40
CA ALA A 19 2.20 -6.26 -1.89
C ALA A 19 2.57 -7.21 -0.73
N GLY A 20 3.16 -6.68 0.34
CA GLY A 20 3.44 -7.43 1.57
C GLY A 20 2.16 -7.98 2.20
N VAL A 21 1.15 -7.13 2.36
CA VAL A 21 -0.17 -7.54 2.90
C VAL A 21 -0.84 -8.58 1.98
N GLY A 22 -0.79 -8.38 0.67
CA GLY A 22 -1.35 -9.33 -0.30
C GLY A 22 -0.67 -10.69 -0.26
N THR A 23 0.67 -10.71 -0.17
CA THR A 23 1.45 -11.95 -0.05
C THR A 23 1.12 -12.68 1.25
N TRP A 24 1.01 -11.94 2.35
CA TRP A 24 0.64 -12.50 3.64
C TRP A 24 -0.77 -13.09 3.64
N SER A 25 -1.74 -12.39 3.03
CA SER A 25 -3.10 -12.88 2.85
C SER A 25 -3.16 -14.19 2.04
N LEU A 26 -2.39 -14.28 0.95
CA LEU A 26 -2.30 -15.51 0.14
C LEU A 26 -1.76 -16.70 0.95
N LEU A 27 -0.75 -16.48 1.79
CA LEU A 27 -0.18 -17.51 2.67
C LEU A 27 -1.18 -17.95 3.75
N ALA A 28 -1.99 -17.04 4.27
CA ALA A 28 -3.03 -17.37 5.24
C ALA A 28 -4.15 -18.19 4.60
N ILE A 29 -4.59 -17.80 3.40
CA ILE A 29 -5.58 -18.56 2.62
C ILE A 29 -5.06 -19.96 2.29
N SER A 30 -3.79 -20.10 1.89
CA SER A 30 -3.23 -21.43 1.60
C SER A 30 -3.25 -22.34 2.81
N ARG A 31 -2.91 -21.82 4.01
CA ARG A 31 -3.01 -22.58 5.26
C ARG A 31 -4.44 -23.01 5.57
N LEU A 32 -5.42 -22.13 5.38
CA LEU A 32 -6.83 -22.46 5.60
C LEU A 32 -7.31 -23.56 4.64
N VAL A 33 -6.87 -23.51 3.38
CA VAL A 33 -7.15 -24.53 2.37
C VAL A 33 -6.53 -25.87 2.75
N ASP A 34 -5.29 -25.88 3.26
CA ASP A 34 -4.61 -27.11 3.70
C ASP A 34 -5.35 -27.78 4.86
N VAL A 35 -5.78 -27.00 5.87
CA VAL A 35 -6.59 -27.51 6.99
C VAL A 35 -7.92 -28.06 6.50
N ASN A 36 -8.64 -27.32 5.65
CA ASN A 36 -9.93 -27.78 5.13
C ASN A 36 -9.78 -29.04 4.25
N ARG A 37 -8.70 -29.12 3.47
CA ARG A 37 -8.39 -30.31 2.67
C ARG A 37 -8.10 -31.52 3.54
N ALA A 38 -7.35 -31.36 4.64
CA ALA A 38 -7.09 -32.43 5.59
C ALA A 38 -8.39 -32.98 6.18
N ILE A 39 -9.29 -32.10 6.62
CA ILE A 39 -10.62 -32.48 7.14
C ILE A 39 -11.42 -33.28 6.10
N ALA A 40 -11.51 -32.76 4.86
CA ALA A 40 -12.33 -33.36 3.82
C ALA A 40 -11.79 -34.71 3.31
N THR A 41 -10.46 -34.87 3.26
CA THR A 41 -9.82 -36.05 2.65
C THR A 41 -9.36 -37.11 3.66
N GLN A 42 -9.23 -36.76 4.95
CA GLN A 42 -8.77 -37.67 6.00
C GLN A 42 -9.88 -37.89 7.05
N SER A 43 -10.22 -36.85 7.82
CA SER A 43 -11.11 -36.97 8.99
C SER A 43 -12.53 -37.45 8.63
N VAL A 44 -13.13 -36.93 7.56
CA VAL A 44 -14.50 -37.31 7.15
C VAL A 44 -14.58 -38.77 6.68
N PRO A 45 -13.72 -39.26 5.77
CA PRO A 45 -13.67 -40.69 5.44
C PRO A 45 -13.33 -41.59 6.63
N ALA A 46 -12.40 -41.20 7.50
CA ALA A 46 -12.03 -41.96 8.70
C ALA A 46 -13.24 -42.17 9.63
N LEU A 47 -13.99 -41.10 9.92
CA LEU A 47 -15.21 -41.18 10.74
C LEU A 47 -16.26 -42.11 10.11
N ARG A 48 -16.53 -41.98 8.81
CA ARG A 48 -17.50 -42.84 8.10
C ARG A 48 -17.09 -44.31 8.11
N MET A 49 -15.81 -44.58 7.94
CA MET A 49 -15.28 -45.95 7.93
C MET A 49 -15.32 -46.55 9.34
N ALA A 50 -14.91 -45.78 10.35
CA ALA A 50 -14.91 -46.22 11.74
C ALA A 50 -16.33 -46.50 12.28
N THR A 51 -17.32 -45.66 11.93
CA THR A 51 -18.73 -45.93 12.27
C THR A 51 -19.28 -47.14 11.53
N SER A 52 -18.93 -47.32 10.25
CA SER A 52 -19.30 -48.54 9.51
C SER A 52 -18.71 -49.79 10.14
N LEU A 53 -17.43 -49.76 10.55
CA LEU A 53 -16.78 -50.87 11.25
C LEU A 53 -17.45 -51.20 12.59
N ARG A 54 -17.91 -50.18 13.32
CA ARG A 54 -18.67 -50.38 14.56
C ARG A 54 -20.01 -51.07 14.31
N GLU A 55 -20.70 -50.68 13.25
CA GLU A 55 -21.96 -51.31 12.83
C GLU A 55 -21.74 -52.75 12.31
N GLN A 56 -20.66 -52.99 11.58
CA GLN A 56 -20.29 -54.34 11.13
C GLN A 56 -19.96 -55.26 12.31
N LEU A 57 -19.23 -54.75 13.31
CA LEU A 57 -18.92 -55.48 14.54
C LEU A 57 -20.19 -55.86 15.30
N SER A 58 -21.13 -54.93 15.48
CA SER A 58 -22.41 -55.24 16.15
C SER A 58 -23.24 -56.24 15.36
N GLY A 59 -23.18 -56.18 14.03
CA GLY A 59 -23.78 -57.17 13.14
C GLY A 59 -23.15 -58.57 13.26
N LEU A 60 -21.85 -58.67 13.51
CA LEU A 60 -21.15 -59.95 13.75
C LEU A 60 -21.53 -60.53 15.11
N THR A 61 -21.48 -59.72 16.18
CA THR A 61 -21.84 -60.20 17.53
C THR A 61 -23.30 -60.62 17.60
N ARG A 62 -24.21 -59.89 16.94
CA ARG A 62 -25.63 -60.27 16.88
C ARG A 62 -25.85 -61.62 16.20
N THR A 63 -25.13 -61.91 15.12
CA THR A 63 -25.21 -63.23 14.47
C THR A 63 -24.68 -64.36 15.35
N GLU A 64 -23.82 -64.07 16.32
CA GLU A 64 -23.40 -65.04 17.32
C GLU A 64 -24.48 -65.32 18.37
N ASP A 65 -25.20 -64.28 18.78
CA ASP A 65 -26.33 -64.42 19.72
C ASP A 65 -27.49 -65.23 19.09
N ASP A 66 -27.67 -65.15 17.76
CA ASP A 66 -28.69 -65.89 17.00
C ASP A 66 -28.28 -67.36 16.68
N GLY A 67 -27.32 -67.93 17.42
CA GLY A 67 -26.87 -69.33 17.26
C GLY A 67 -25.50 -69.50 16.60
N GLY A 68 -24.92 -68.41 16.08
CA GLY A 68 -23.56 -68.36 15.56
C GLY A 68 -23.35 -69.05 14.22
N PRO A 69 -22.12 -68.96 13.70
CA PRO A 69 -21.81 -69.47 12.36
C PRO A 69 -21.89 -71.00 12.28
N ALA A 70 -21.86 -71.71 13.42
CA ALA A 70 -22.05 -73.16 13.50
C ALA A 70 -23.53 -73.61 13.40
N ALA A 71 -24.50 -72.70 13.46
CA ALA A 71 -25.93 -73.05 13.45
C ALA A 71 -26.41 -73.59 12.09
N SER A 72 -25.89 -73.07 10.99
CA SER A 72 -26.24 -73.51 9.63
C SER A 72 -25.18 -73.08 8.60
N GLU A 73 -25.09 -73.79 7.48
CA GLU A 73 -24.18 -73.44 6.37
C GLU A 73 -24.43 -72.02 5.80
N PRO A 74 -25.69 -71.56 5.63
CA PRO A 74 -25.97 -70.16 5.26
C PRO A 74 -25.50 -69.14 6.31
N ALA A 75 -25.62 -69.46 7.61
CA ALA A 75 -25.16 -68.58 8.69
C ALA A 75 -23.62 -68.48 8.72
N GLN A 76 -22.91 -69.60 8.52
CA GLN A 76 -21.45 -69.62 8.38
C GLN A 76 -20.99 -68.74 7.21
N LYS A 77 -21.64 -68.87 6.05
CA LYS A 77 -21.34 -68.07 4.86
C LYS A 77 -21.58 -66.58 5.10
N ALA A 78 -22.74 -66.22 5.64
CA ALA A 78 -23.09 -64.83 5.94
C ALA A 78 -22.12 -64.18 6.94
N TRP A 79 -21.67 -64.92 7.96
CA TRP A 79 -20.67 -64.47 8.91
C TRP A 79 -19.30 -64.28 8.25
N ASN A 80 -18.83 -65.26 7.46
CA ASN A 80 -17.57 -65.17 6.72
C ASN A 80 -17.55 -63.96 5.76
N ASP A 81 -18.65 -63.72 5.04
CA ASP A 81 -18.78 -62.59 4.13
C ASP A 81 -18.69 -61.24 4.88
N ARG A 82 -19.35 -61.12 6.04
CA ARG A 82 -19.26 -59.91 6.90
C ARG A 82 -17.86 -59.72 7.47
N ALA A 83 -17.26 -60.79 7.99
CA ALA A 83 -15.90 -60.74 8.53
C ALA A 83 -14.85 -60.39 7.45
N SER A 84 -15.05 -60.85 6.22
CA SER A 84 -14.17 -60.50 5.08
C SER A 84 -14.30 -59.02 4.69
N ARG A 85 -15.52 -58.48 4.64
CA ARG A 85 -15.75 -57.04 4.42
C ARG A 85 -15.09 -56.20 5.51
N MET A 86 -15.30 -56.55 6.76
CA MET A 86 -14.72 -55.86 7.91
C MET A 86 -13.19 -55.90 7.92
N ALA A 87 -12.60 -57.03 7.52
CA ALA A 87 -11.15 -57.15 7.35
C ALA A 87 -10.62 -56.20 6.25
N THR A 88 -11.37 -56.05 5.16
CA THR A 88 -11.03 -55.16 4.05
C THR A 88 -11.11 -53.70 4.47
N ASP A 89 -12.20 -53.31 5.13
CA ASP A 89 -12.42 -51.95 5.61
C ASP A 89 -11.41 -51.56 6.70
N LEU A 90 -11.08 -52.48 7.62
CA LEU A 90 -9.97 -52.31 8.56
C LEU A 90 -8.63 -52.15 7.84
N GLY A 91 -8.40 -52.86 6.73
CA GLY A 91 -7.16 -52.75 5.95
C GLY A 91 -7.02 -51.41 5.21
N LEU A 92 -8.14 -50.79 4.82
CA LEU A 92 -8.17 -49.51 4.09
C LEU A 92 -8.13 -48.30 5.04
N LEU A 93 -8.65 -48.45 6.25
CA LEU A 93 -8.77 -47.39 7.25
C LEU A 93 -7.48 -46.57 7.49
N PRO A 94 -6.26 -47.16 7.56
CA PRO A 94 -5.01 -46.40 7.75
C PRO A 94 -4.75 -45.30 6.72
N THR A 95 -5.32 -45.41 5.52
CA THR A 95 -5.20 -44.41 4.45
C THR A 95 -5.79 -43.05 4.86
N PHE A 96 -6.71 -43.05 5.82
CA PHE A 96 -7.44 -41.87 6.28
C PHE A 96 -6.99 -41.38 7.67
N LEU A 97 -6.09 -42.10 8.35
CA LEU A 97 -5.65 -41.77 9.71
C LEU A 97 -4.49 -40.79 9.69
N GLY A 98 -4.71 -39.60 10.28
CA GLY A 98 -3.75 -38.51 10.28
C GLY A 98 -2.78 -38.57 11.47
N THR A 99 -3.28 -38.97 12.64
CA THR A 99 -2.57 -38.90 13.92
C THR A 99 -1.95 -40.22 14.34
N GLU A 100 -0.94 -40.18 15.19
CA GLU A 100 -0.30 -41.38 15.72
C GLU A 100 -1.21 -42.16 16.68
N GLU A 101 -2.04 -41.44 17.45
CA GLU A 101 -3.02 -42.06 18.34
C GLU A 101 -4.06 -42.87 17.55
N GLU A 102 -4.58 -42.32 16.44
CA GLU A 102 -5.50 -43.04 15.55
C GLU A 102 -4.87 -44.33 15.01
N ARG A 103 -3.60 -44.29 14.57
CA ARG A 103 -2.89 -45.46 14.05
C ARG A 103 -2.66 -46.52 15.13
N SER A 104 -2.32 -46.10 16.34
CA SER A 104 -2.15 -46.98 17.50
C SER A 104 -3.46 -47.72 17.83
N GLN A 105 -4.58 -46.98 17.94
CA GLN A 105 -5.89 -47.58 18.22
C GLN A 105 -6.36 -48.50 17.09
N HIS A 106 -6.07 -48.16 15.82
CA HIS A 106 -6.33 -49.03 14.68
C HIS A 106 -5.59 -50.37 14.77
N GLN A 107 -4.30 -50.34 15.09
CA GLN A 107 -3.50 -51.56 15.21
C GLN A 107 -4.05 -52.50 16.30
N GLU A 108 -4.43 -51.93 17.45
CA GLU A 108 -5.06 -52.69 18.52
C GLU A 108 -6.45 -53.23 18.13
N ALA A 109 -7.26 -52.44 17.41
CA ALA A 109 -8.54 -52.90 16.87
C ALA A 109 -8.37 -54.06 15.89
N LEU A 110 -7.34 -54.00 15.02
CA LEU A 110 -7.00 -55.08 14.09
C LEU A 110 -6.52 -56.33 14.82
N ALA A 111 -5.70 -56.18 15.86
CA ALA A 111 -5.25 -57.29 16.70
C ALA A 111 -6.43 -57.96 17.45
N ALA A 112 -7.36 -57.16 17.97
CA ALA A 112 -8.58 -57.64 18.61
C ALA A 112 -9.49 -58.37 17.59
N PHE A 113 -9.68 -57.81 16.39
CA PHE A 113 -10.46 -58.43 15.32
C PHE A 113 -9.88 -59.77 14.86
N THR A 114 -8.57 -59.84 14.64
CA THR A 114 -7.90 -61.08 14.23
C THR A 114 -8.00 -62.16 15.29
N THR A 115 -7.94 -61.77 16.57
CA THR A 115 -8.17 -62.67 17.71
C THR A 115 -9.62 -63.14 17.76
N TYR A 116 -10.59 -62.23 17.63
CA TYR A 116 -12.01 -62.53 17.56
C TYR A 116 -12.30 -63.54 16.44
N ARG A 117 -11.87 -63.26 15.19
CA ARG A 117 -12.07 -64.13 14.03
C ARG A 117 -11.50 -65.54 14.24
N ARG A 118 -10.33 -65.65 14.89
CA ARG A 118 -9.70 -66.93 15.21
C ARG A 118 -10.53 -67.74 16.21
N LEU A 119 -11.00 -67.09 17.28
CA LEU A 119 -11.81 -67.74 18.31
C LEU A 119 -13.14 -68.27 17.75
N VAL A 120 -13.79 -67.51 16.87
CA VAL A 120 -15.04 -67.93 16.20
C VAL A 120 -14.85 -69.14 15.30
N THR A 121 -13.73 -69.21 14.58
CA THR A 121 -13.47 -70.26 13.58
C THR A 121 -12.86 -71.53 14.17
N GLN A 122 -12.03 -71.42 15.21
CA GLN A 122 -11.22 -72.54 15.72
C GLN A 122 -11.65 -73.03 17.11
N ALA A 123 -12.36 -72.20 17.90
CA ALA A 123 -12.69 -72.51 19.29
C ALA A 123 -14.13 -72.10 19.65
N PRO A 124 -15.16 -72.70 19.02
CA PRO A 124 -16.55 -72.29 19.18
C PRO A 124 -17.09 -72.37 20.62
N GLY A 125 -16.46 -73.16 21.50
CA GLY A 125 -16.83 -73.28 22.92
C GLY A 125 -16.44 -72.08 23.81
N LEU A 126 -15.54 -71.20 23.35
CA LEU A 126 -15.01 -70.07 24.13
C LEU A 126 -15.87 -68.81 23.95
N SER A 127 -17.09 -68.82 24.47
CA SER A 127 -18.05 -67.71 24.27
C SER A 127 -17.65 -66.43 25.03
N ALA A 128 -17.05 -66.55 26.22
CA ALA A 128 -16.62 -65.42 27.02
C ALA A 128 -15.43 -64.68 26.37
N GLU A 129 -14.44 -65.43 25.88
CA GLU A 129 -13.25 -64.90 25.22
C GLU A 129 -13.60 -64.25 23.88
N ARG A 130 -14.58 -64.79 23.15
CA ARG A 130 -15.11 -64.17 21.93
C ARG A 130 -15.78 -62.82 22.21
N ARG A 131 -16.68 -62.77 23.20
CA ARG A 131 -17.32 -61.50 23.61
C ARG A 131 -16.27 -60.49 24.07
N PHE A 132 -15.30 -60.91 24.86
CA PHE A 132 -14.21 -60.05 25.30
C PHE A 132 -13.37 -59.49 24.13
N ALA A 133 -13.05 -60.31 23.13
CA ALA A 133 -12.32 -59.86 21.94
C ALA A 133 -13.15 -58.87 21.11
N ALA A 134 -14.46 -59.10 20.97
CA ALA A 134 -15.38 -58.18 20.30
C ALA A 134 -15.53 -56.85 21.05
N GLU A 135 -15.72 -56.89 22.37
CA GLU A 135 -15.79 -55.70 23.23
C GLU A 135 -14.49 -54.89 23.18
N ARG A 136 -13.33 -55.58 23.23
CA ARG A 136 -12.02 -54.92 23.10
C ARG A 136 -11.90 -54.22 21.75
N MET A 137 -12.28 -54.88 20.67
CA MET A 137 -12.28 -54.26 19.35
C MET A 137 -13.19 -53.02 19.31
N GLY A 138 -14.42 -53.15 19.82
CA GLY A 138 -15.36 -52.05 19.92
C GLY A 138 -14.79 -50.87 20.70
N ALA A 139 -14.13 -51.12 21.83
CA ALA A 139 -13.50 -50.09 22.64
C ALA A 139 -12.36 -49.37 21.90
N HIS A 140 -11.55 -50.07 21.11
CA HIS A 140 -10.51 -49.43 20.30
C HIS A 140 -11.10 -48.61 19.14
N LEU A 141 -12.19 -49.08 18.51
CA LEU A 141 -12.92 -48.28 17.51
C LEU A 141 -13.53 -47.01 18.12
N ASP A 142 -14.09 -47.10 19.33
CA ASP A 142 -14.67 -45.95 20.04
C ASP A 142 -13.59 -44.94 20.44
N ARG A 143 -12.42 -45.40 20.94
CA ARG A 143 -11.28 -44.53 21.23
C ARG A 143 -10.72 -43.86 19.99
N MET A 144 -10.63 -44.59 18.88
CA MET A 144 -10.21 -44.04 17.60
C MET A 144 -11.19 -42.97 17.09
N LEU A 145 -12.51 -43.23 17.15
CA LEU A 145 -13.54 -42.23 16.84
C LEU A 145 -13.36 -40.98 17.70
N GLY A 146 -13.14 -41.15 19.01
CA GLY A 146 -12.84 -40.05 19.93
C GLY A 146 -11.59 -39.26 19.53
N ALA A 147 -10.50 -39.94 19.14
CA ALA A 147 -9.27 -39.31 18.66
C ALA A 147 -9.50 -38.53 17.35
N THR A 148 -10.25 -39.09 16.40
CA THR A 148 -10.59 -38.40 15.14
C THR A 148 -11.50 -37.19 15.37
N TYR A 149 -12.44 -37.26 16.31
CA TYR A 149 -13.26 -36.11 16.71
C TYR A 149 -12.41 -35.01 17.37
N GLY A 150 -11.51 -35.37 18.29
CA GLY A 150 -10.60 -34.42 18.93
C GLY A 150 -9.69 -33.73 17.91
N ALA A 151 -9.09 -34.48 17.00
CA ALA A 151 -8.24 -33.91 15.93
C ALA A 151 -9.01 -32.97 14.99
N LEU A 152 -10.30 -33.27 14.72
CA LEU A 152 -11.16 -32.40 13.92
C LEU A 152 -11.49 -31.10 14.66
N GLU A 153 -11.75 -31.18 15.95
CA GLU A 153 -12.01 -30.02 16.80
C GLU A 153 -10.77 -29.11 16.89
N ASP A 154 -9.59 -29.70 17.11
CA ASP A 154 -8.31 -28.99 17.13
C ASP A 154 -8.04 -28.28 15.79
N ALA A 155 -8.25 -28.98 14.66
CA ALA A 155 -8.08 -28.40 13.33
C ALA A 155 -9.06 -27.24 13.05
N GLN A 156 -10.30 -27.33 13.56
CA GLN A 156 -11.28 -26.26 13.44
C GLN A 156 -10.94 -25.05 14.32
N LEU A 157 -10.43 -25.29 15.53
CA LEU A 157 -9.96 -24.22 16.41
C LEU A 157 -8.77 -23.49 15.78
N GLU A 158 -7.79 -24.22 15.26
CA GLU A 158 -6.64 -23.65 14.55
C GLU A 158 -7.10 -22.82 13.33
N ALA A 159 -8.05 -23.32 12.55
CA ALA A 159 -8.61 -22.58 11.41
C ALA A 159 -9.31 -21.28 11.84
N ARG A 160 -10.07 -21.28 12.94
CA ARG A 160 -10.76 -20.09 13.46
C ARG A 160 -9.77 -19.04 13.99
N GLU A 161 -8.73 -19.48 14.70
CA GLU A 161 -7.68 -18.58 15.18
C GLU A 161 -6.92 -17.94 14.01
N LEU A 162 -6.56 -18.74 13.00
CA LEU A 162 -5.97 -18.25 11.75
C LEU A 162 -6.89 -17.23 11.07
N GLU A 163 -8.19 -17.52 10.97
CA GLU A 163 -9.16 -16.64 10.32
C GLU A 163 -9.29 -15.28 11.05
N ALA A 164 -9.50 -15.29 12.37
CA ALA A 164 -9.71 -14.06 13.15
C ALA A 164 -8.47 -13.15 13.17
N HIS A 165 -7.28 -13.73 13.35
CA HIS A 165 -6.04 -12.95 13.33
C HIS A 165 -5.71 -12.43 11.94
N THR A 166 -5.98 -13.21 10.89
CA THR A 166 -5.72 -12.80 9.50
C THR A 166 -6.60 -11.65 9.07
N TRP A 167 -7.91 -11.73 9.30
CA TRP A 167 -8.83 -10.68 8.86
C TRP A 167 -8.58 -9.34 9.54
N ASN A 168 -8.36 -9.35 10.86
CA ASN A 168 -8.16 -8.11 11.61
C ASN A 168 -6.83 -7.43 11.21
N THR A 169 -5.76 -8.19 11.06
CA THR A 169 -4.45 -7.65 10.67
C THR A 169 -4.44 -7.16 9.22
N VAL A 170 -5.03 -7.89 8.26
CA VAL A 170 -5.19 -7.41 6.87
C VAL A 170 -6.00 -6.12 6.87
N PHE A 171 -7.12 -6.07 7.57
CA PHE A 171 -7.99 -4.91 7.63
C PHE A 171 -7.25 -3.68 8.17
N TRP A 172 -6.59 -3.79 9.34
CA TRP A 172 -5.83 -2.68 9.91
C TRP A 172 -4.62 -2.29 9.06
N ALA A 173 -3.94 -3.25 8.42
CA ALA A 173 -2.81 -2.95 7.55
C ALA A 173 -3.25 -2.19 6.27
N LEU A 174 -4.38 -2.56 5.67
CA LEU A 174 -4.98 -1.83 4.54
C LEU A 174 -5.42 -0.42 4.96
N LEU A 175 -6.08 -0.31 6.10
CA LEU A 175 -6.55 0.98 6.61
C LEU A 175 -5.39 1.92 6.94
N ALA A 176 -4.34 1.42 7.59
CA ALA A 176 -3.11 2.17 7.87
C ALA A 176 -2.39 2.59 6.58
N SER A 177 -2.31 1.70 5.59
CA SER A 177 -1.72 2.01 4.28
C SER A 177 -2.50 3.10 3.55
N LEU A 178 -3.83 3.02 3.54
CA LEU A 178 -4.69 4.04 2.94
C LEU A 178 -4.56 5.39 3.65
N ALA A 179 -4.56 5.39 4.99
CA ALA A 179 -4.37 6.60 5.78
C ALA A 179 -3.01 7.25 5.47
N ALA A 180 -1.93 6.47 5.46
CA ALA A 180 -0.59 6.95 5.11
C ALA A 180 -0.54 7.52 3.67
N ALA A 181 -1.23 6.88 2.71
CA ALA A 181 -1.34 7.38 1.33
C ALA A 181 -1.96 8.78 1.30
N LEU A 182 -3.13 8.92 1.93
CA LEU A 182 -3.92 10.15 1.91
C LEU A 182 -3.20 11.28 2.65
N THR A 183 -2.61 10.99 3.81
CA THR A 183 -1.83 11.98 4.57
C THR A 183 -0.63 12.46 3.76
N THR A 184 0.13 11.54 3.17
CA THR A 184 1.33 11.91 2.38
C THR A 184 0.95 12.71 1.13
N ALA A 185 -0.09 12.28 0.41
CA ALA A 185 -0.61 13.01 -0.75
C ALA A 185 -1.10 14.41 -0.37
N GLY A 186 -1.88 14.52 0.70
CA GLY A 186 -2.40 15.80 1.20
C GLY A 186 -1.29 16.78 1.58
N LEU A 187 -0.24 16.31 2.27
CA LEU A 187 0.92 17.12 2.64
C LEU A 187 1.69 17.61 1.40
N LEU A 188 1.92 16.73 0.41
CA LEU A 188 2.58 17.09 -0.85
C LEU A 188 1.79 18.14 -1.63
N ILE A 189 0.49 17.94 -1.79
CA ILE A 189 -0.40 18.88 -2.49
C ILE A 189 -0.41 20.23 -1.78
N ALA A 190 -0.59 20.25 -0.45
CA ALA A 190 -0.58 21.48 0.34
C ALA A 190 0.75 22.24 0.20
N HIS A 191 1.87 21.53 0.20
CA HIS A 191 3.19 22.12 0.01
C HIS A 191 3.37 22.72 -1.38
N LEU A 192 2.99 21.99 -2.44
CA LEU A 192 3.12 22.44 -3.83
C LEU A 192 2.23 23.65 -4.12
N THR A 193 0.95 23.57 -3.75
CA THR A 193 -0.02 24.66 -3.97
C THR A 193 0.42 25.94 -3.25
N ARG A 194 0.92 25.83 -2.01
CA ARG A 194 1.39 27.00 -1.26
C ARG A 194 2.60 27.66 -1.91
N SER A 195 3.56 26.87 -2.38
CA SER A 195 4.75 27.37 -3.07
C SER A 195 4.41 28.01 -4.42
N LEU A 196 3.56 27.38 -5.21
CA LEU A 196 3.11 27.90 -6.51
C LEU A 196 2.31 29.19 -6.35
N ARG A 197 1.41 29.27 -5.37
CA ARG A 197 0.65 30.50 -5.09
C ARG A 197 1.56 31.66 -4.71
N ARG A 198 2.60 31.42 -3.89
CA ARG A 198 3.60 32.46 -3.55
C ARG A 198 4.34 32.97 -4.78
N LEU A 199 4.79 32.06 -5.64
CA LEU A 199 5.48 32.42 -6.86
C LEU A 199 4.56 33.20 -7.82
N SER A 200 3.30 32.77 -7.95
CA SER A 200 2.30 33.46 -8.76
C SER A 200 2.04 34.89 -8.28
N VAL A 201 1.89 35.10 -6.96
CA VAL A 201 1.69 36.44 -6.38
C VAL A 201 2.91 37.32 -6.61
N ALA A 202 4.12 36.81 -6.33
CA ALA A 202 5.35 37.57 -6.51
C ALA A 202 5.61 37.90 -7.99
N THR A 203 5.26 37.00 -8.91
CA THR A 203 5.36 37.25 -10.36
C THR A 203 4.40 38.35 -10.80
N GLY A 204 3.17 38.37 -10.29
CA GLY A 204 2.22 39.46 -10.54
C GLY A 204 2.76 40.81 -10.06
N GLN A 205 3.27 40.87 -8.82
CA GLN A 205 3.87 42.08 -8.27
C GLN A 205 5.07 42.58 -9.10
N LEU A 206 5.95 41.67 -9.52
CA LEU A 206 7.09 42.04 -10.36
C LEU A 206 6.65 42.57 -11.73
N ALA A 207 5.58 42.02 -12.31
CA ALA A 207 5.01 42.50 -13.57
C ALA A 207 4.44 43.92 -13.44
N ASP A 208 3.90 44.27 -12.27
CA ASP A 208 3.42 45.61 -11.94
C ASP A 208 4.56 46.59 -11.55
N GLY A 209 5.83 46.18 -11.69
CA GLY A 209 7.00 46.99 -11.32
C GLY A 209 7.28 47.03 -9.81
N VAL A 210 6.56 46.25 -9.01
CA VAL A 210 6.74 46.20 -7.56
C VAL A 210 7.81 45.17 -7.21
N PHE A 211 9.01 45.67 -6.94
CA PHE A 211 10.14 44.84 -6.53
C PHE A 211 10.07 44.43 -5.06
N THR A 212 9.57 43.23 -4.79
CA THR A 212 9.44 42.68 -3.43
C THR A 212 10.70 41.96 -2.93
N GLU A 213 10.70 41.58 -1.65
CA GLU A 213 11.76 40.78 -1.06
C GLU A 213 11.93 39.43 -1.77
N PRO A 214 13.16 38.86 -1.80
CA PRO A 214 13.41 37.58 -2.44
C PRO A 214 12.55 36.46 -1.86
N LEU A 215 12.01 35.59 -2.73
CA LEU A 215 11.25 34.44 -2.29
C LEU A 215 12.13 33.47 -1.47
N PRO A 216 11.66 32.94 -0.34
CA PRO A 216 12.42 32.02 0.48
C PRO A 216 12.63 30.69 -0.26
N VAL A 217 13.87 30.23 -0.33
CA VAL A 217 14.25 28.96 -0.97
C VAL A 217 14.16 27.84 0.06
N THR A 218 12.95 27.32 0.26
CA THR A 218 12.67 26.30 1.30
C THR A 218 12.99 24.87 0.88
N SER A 219 13.27 24.62 -0.41
CA SER A 219 13.54 23.28 -0.92
C SER A 219 14.77 23.21 -1.82
N ARG A 220 15.33 22.00 -1.92
CA ARG A 220 16.45 21.65 -2.81
C ARG A 220 15.99 20.94 -4.09
N ASP A 221 14.68 20.84 -4.30
CA ASP A 221 14.08 20.26 -5.52
C ASP A 221 13.80 21.33 -6.59
N GLU A 222 13.04 20.95 -7.61
CA GLU A 222 12.65 21.77 -8.74
C GLU A 222 11.91 23.05 -8.32
N ILE A 223 11.12 23.01 -7.24
CA ILE A 223 10.41 24.17 -6.71
C ILE A 223 11.39 25.20 -6.13
N GLY A 224 12.38 24.72 -5.37
CA GLY A 224 13.47 25.59 -4.90
C GLY A 224 14.34 26.11 -6.05
N GLY A 225 14.54 25.30 -7.09
CA GLY A 225 15.19 25.72 -8.33
C GLY A 225 14.46 26.88 -9.01
N LEU A 226 13.13 26.77 -9.11
CA LEU A 226 12.27 27.80 -9.69
C LEU A 226 12.32 29.10 -8.87
N ALA A 227 12.24 29.01 -7.54
CA ALA A 227 12.37 30.17 -6.66
C ALA A 227 13.72 30.89 -6.81
N ARG A 228 14.82 30.13 -6.90
CA ARG A 228 16.16 30.72 -7.17
C ARG A 228 16.22 31.42 -8.53
N SER A 229 15.62 30.82 -9.56
CA SER A 229 15.59 31.43 -10.90
C SER A 229 14.73 32.68 -10.94
N PHE A 230 13.58 32.68 -10.26
CA PHE A 230 12.73 33.86 -10.10
C PHE A 230 13.49 34.99 -9.40
N ASN A 231 14.13 34.73 -8.26
CA ASN A 231 14.88 35.76 -7.54
C ASN A 231 15.99 36.37 -8.40
N ARG A 232 16.76 35.55 -9.12
CA ARG A 232 17.79 36.06 -10.05
C ARG A 232 17.19 36.96 -11.14
N MET A 233 16.03 36.60 -11.69
CA MET A 233 15.34 37.40 -12.69
C MET A 233 14.87 38.74 -12.10
N ALA A 234 14.24 38.70 -10.92
CA ALA A 234 13.77 39.90 -10.21
C ALA A 234 14.93 40.86 -9.90
N ASP A 235 16.06 40.34 -9.42
CA ASP A 235 17.25 41.16 -9.12
C ASP A 235 17.85 41.79 -10.38
N ARG A 236 17.88 41.05 -11.50
CA ARG A 236 18.34 41.59 -12.79
C ARG A 236 17.42 42.69 -13.30
N LEU A 237 16.12 42.51 -13.18
CA LEU A 237 15.14 43.49 -13.61
C LEU A 237 15.22 44.76 -12.76
N ARG A 238 15.43 44.60 -11.44
CA ARG A 238 15.66 45.72 -10.51
C ARG A 238 16.91 46.52 -10.88
N GLU A 239 18.01 45.84 -11.23
CA GLU A 239 19.24 46.52 -11.64
C GLU A 239 19.08 47.25 -12.97
N VAL A 240 18.36 46.67 -13.93
CA VAL A 240 18.05 47.35 -15.20
C VAL A 240 17.22 48.61 -14.97
N ASP A 241 16.24 48.56 -14.06
CA ASP A 241 15.42 49.73 -13.73
C ASP A 241 16.24 50.82 -13.03
N ARG A 242 17.11 50.45 -12.10
CA ARG A 242 18.06 51.37 -11.45
C ARG A 242 19.01 52.04 -12.45
N LEU A 243 19.58 51.26 -13.38
CA LEU A 243 20.45 51.79 -14.44
C LEU A 243 19.69 52.71 -15.40
N LYS A 244 18.41 52.44 -15.67
CA LYS A 244 17.55 53.30 -16.47
C LYS A 244 17.38 54.67 -15.80
N GLU A 245 17.09 54.70 -14.50
CA GLU A 245 16.97 55.93 -13.71
C GLU A 245 18.30 56.72 -13.67
N GLU A 246 19.42 56.03 -13.41
CA GLU A 246 20.76 56.65 -13.42
C GLU A 246 21.10 57.24 -14.78
N LEU A 247 20.79 56.53 -15.87
CA LEU A 247 21.02 57.01 -17.23
C LEU A 247 20.23 58.27 -17.53
N PHE A 248 18.93 58.31 -17.22
CA PHE A 248 18.10 59.49 -17.45
C PHE A 248 18.56 60.69 -16.61
N SER A 249 18.92 60.45 -15.35
CA SER A 249 19.48 61.51 -14.48
C SER A 249 20.77 62.09 -15.06
N HIS A 250 21.70 61.22 -15.48
CA HIS A 250 22.98 61.64 -16.03
C HIS A 250 22.83 62.38 -17.37
N ILE A 251 22.03 61.86 -18.30
CA ILE A 251 21.76 62.54 -19.59
C ILE A 251 21.14 63.92 -19.34
N SER A 252 20.20 64.04 -18.40
CA SER A 252 19.56 65.32 -18.10
C SER A 252 20.55 66.34 -17.53
N HIS A 253 21.48 65.92 -16.67
CA HIS A 253 22.51 66.80 -16.15
C HIS A 253 23.47 67.28 -17.26
N GLU A 254 23.95 66.35 -18.08
CA GLU A 254 24.90 66.64 -19.17
C GLU A 254 24.29 67.50 -20.28
N LEU A 255 22.98 67.41 -20.53
CA LEU A 255 22.29 68.28 -21.49
C LEU A 255 21.95 69.67 -20.90
N ARG A 256 21.66 69.75 -19.60
CA ARG A 256 21.28 71.01 -18.94
C ARG A 256 22.42 72.03 -18.99
N THR A 257 23.65 71.63 -18.67
CA THR A 257 24.82 72.52 -18.65
C THR A 257 25.03 73.28 -19.96
N PRO A 258 25.23 72.61 -21.12
CA PRO A 258 25.47 73.29 -22.39
C PRO A 258 24.24 74.10 -22.86
N LEU A 259 23.01 73.63 -22.61
CA LEU A 259 21.81 74.38 -22.97
C LEU A 259 21.65 75.66 -22.13
N THR A 260 22.00 75.63 -20.84
CA THR A 260 22.06 76.82 -19.99
C THR A 260 23.08 77.82 -20.50
N SER A 261 24.28 77.36 -20.88
CA SER A 261 25.29 78.25 -21.47
C SER A 261 24.83 78.89 -22.78
N VAL A 262 24.18 78.13 -23.68
CA VAL A 262 23.61 78.68 -24.92
C VAL A 262 22.52 79.70 -24.62
N LYS A 263 21.63 79.39 -23.67
CA LYS A 263 20.58 80.30 -23.20
C LYS A 263 21.17 81.62 -22.68
N GLU A 264 22.11 81.55 -21.74
CA GLU A 264 22.78 82.74 -21.17
C GLU A 264 23.47 83.58 -22.25
N ALA A 265 24.22 82.95 -23.15
CA ALA A 265 24.86 83.65 -24.26
C ALA A 265 23.85 84.36 -25.17
N THR A 266 22.72 83.70 -25.49
CA THR A 266 21.66 84.31 -26.31
C THR A 266 20.96 85.46 -25.59
N HIS A 267 20.75 85.37 -24.27
CA HIS A 267 20.20 86.46 -23.47
C HIS A 267 21.15 87.66 -23.41
N LEU A 268 22.44 87.45 -23.17
CA LEU A 268 23.43 88.53 -23.18
C LEU A 268 23.48 89.27 -24.53
N LEU A 269 23.36 88.54 -25.64
CA LEU A 269 23.27 89.12 -26.98
C LEU A 269 21.98 89.92 -27.19
N LEU A 270 20.84 89.44 -26.69
CA LEU A 270 19.55 90.14 -26.79
C LEU A 270 19.49 91.40 -25.91
N ASP A 271 20.13 91.35 -24.74
CA ASP A 271 20.27 92.48 -23.81
C ASP A 271 21.27 93.54 -24.32
N GLY A 272 21.99 93.26 -25.41
CA GLY A 272 22.92 94.18 -26.05
C GLY A 272 24.26 94.36 -25.31
N VAL A 273 24.59 93.48 -24.36
CA VAL A 273 25.80 93.59 -23.53
C VAL A 273 27.10 93.63 -24.36
N PRO A 274 27.29 92.80 -25.41
CA PRO A 274 28.49 92.83 -26.24
C PRO A 274 28.46 93.89 -27.35
N GLY A 275 27.30 94.53 -27.59
CA GLY A 275 27.07 95.46 -28.68
C GLY A 275 25.69 95.30 -29.34
N PRO A 276 25.26 96.27 -30.18
CA PRO A 276 23.95 96.26 -30.81
C PRO A 276 23.85 95.20 -31.92
N LEU A 277 22.75 94.45 -31.93
CA LEU A 277 22.42 93.50 -33.00
C LEU A 277 21.65 94.19 -34.13
N THR A 278 21.90 93.77 -35.38
CA THR A 278 21.01 94.13 -36.49
C THR A 278 19.63 93.49 -36.32
N PRO A 279 18.56 94.03 -36.95
CA PRO A 279 17.21 93.46 -36.84
C PRO A 279 17.14 91.97 -37.24
N LYS A 280 17.90 91.56 -38.27
CA LYS A 280 17.97 90.14 -38.68
C LYS A 280 18.68 89.27 -37.65
N GLN A 281 19.77 89.75 -37.04
CA GLN A 281 20.50 89.01 -36.01
C GLN A 281 19.65 88.85 -34.74
N SER A 282 18.98 89.91 -34.28
CA SER A 282 18.08 89.86 -33.11
C SER A 282 16.99 88.81 -33.29
N ARG A 283 16.37 88.73 -34.47
CA ARG A 283 15.36 87.69 -34.76
C ARG A 283 15.93 86.26 -34.68
N LEU A 284 17.14 86.03 -35.20
CA LEU A 284 17.78 84.71 -35.16
C LEU A 284 18.18 84.31 -33.73
N VAL A 285 18.75 85.23 -32.95
CA VAL A 285 19.11 84.98 -31.55
C VAL A 285 17.84 84.69 -30.72
N GLY A 286 16.74 85.40 -30.97
CA GLY A 286 15.45 85.12 -30.33
C GLY A 286 14.91 83.71 -30.62
N ILE A 287 15.10 83.19 -31.84
CA ILE A 287 14.73 81.80 -32.19
C ILE A 287 15.59 80.79 -31.42
N ILE A 288 16.90 81.04 -31.30
CA ILE A 288 17.83 80.17 -30.57
C ILE A 288 17.51 80.16 -29.07
N ALA A 289 17.23 81.34 -28.49
CA ALA A 289 16.82 81.47 -27.10
C ALA A 289 15.55 80.67 -26.81
N ALA A 290 14.49 80.88 -27.60
CA ALA A 290 13.23 80.15 -27.47
C ALA A 290 13.39 78.63 -27.66
N SER A 291 14.27 78.20 -28.56
CA SER A 291 14.56 76.78 -28.78
C SER A 291 15.33 76.17 -27.60
N SER A 292 16.28 76.91 -27.02
CA SER A 292 17.06 76.47 -25.86
C SER A 292 16.19 76.35 -24.61
N ASP A 293 15.27 77.30 -24.41
CA ASP A 293 14.25 77.23 -23.35
C ASP A 293 13.35 76.01 -23.49
N ARG A 294 12.89 75.72 -24.72
CA ARG A 294 12.05 74.55 -24.98
C ARG A 294 12.78 73.24 -24.71
N LEU A 295 14.05 73.13 -25.10
CA LEU A 295 14.87 71.94 -24.85
C LEU A 295 15.14 71.73 -23.35
N LEU A 296 15.45 72.80 -22.60
CA LEU A 296 15.61 72.74 -21.15
C LEU A 296 14.33 72.26 -20.44
N GLY A 297 13.16 72.71 -20.92
CA GLY A 297 11.86 72.24 -20.44
C GLY A 297 11.63 70.75 -20.72
N LEU A 298 11.91 70.29 -21.93
CA LEU A 298 11.77 68.87 -22.31
C LEU A 298 12.71 67.96 -21.51
N VAL A 299 13.97 68.35 -21.34
CA VAL A 299 14.95 67.59 -20.54
C VAL A 299 14.49 67.47 -19.09
N SER A 300 13.90 68.53 -18.53
CA SER A 300 13.38 68.49 -17.17
C SER A 300 12.14 67.59 -17.04
N GLN A 301 11.24 67.59 -18.04
CA GLN A 301 10.07 66.71 -18.06
C GLN A 301 10.41 65.23 -18.15
N VAL A 302 11.47 64.86 -18.87
CA VAL A 302 11.94 63.45 -18.96
C VAL A 302 12.39 62.91 -17.60
N LEU A 303 12.79 63.79 -16.67
CA LEU A 303 13.23 63.41 -15.33
C LEU A 303 12.06 63.28 -14.33
N GLU A 304 10.88 63.80 -14.67
CA GLU A 304 9.66 63.77 -13.84
C GLU A 304 8.71 62.62 -14.19
N LEU A 305 9.05 61.81 -15.19
CA LEU A 305 8.29 60.66 -15.70
C LEU A 305 8.82 59.33 -15.15
#